data_AF-A0A7C3UH71-F1
#
_entry.id   AF-A0A7C3UH71-F1
#
_cell.length_a   1.000
_cell.length_b   1.000
_cell.length_c   1.000
_cell.angle_alpha   90.00
_cell.angle_beta   90.00
_cell.angle_gamma   90.00
#
_symmetry.space_group_name_H-M   'P 1'
#
loop_
_entity.id
_entity.type
_entity.pdbx_description
1 polymer ?
#
loop_
_entity_poly.entity_id
_entity_poly.type
_entity_poly.pdbx_seq_one_letter_code
_entity_poly.pdbx_strand_id
1 'polypeptide(L)'
;GIIPIKAMDRLRDMLMSSANVRICLDTDRAIFDAGDISLVSRLIDGEYPDYERVIPSDNHIRLTMETEKLLSIVRRVGTMANPKMPGLMMEINGDILKVIAKTAEYGEGYEETEIKKEGDDITIGLNAIYLSDALKAIHKDEVMISMSDPLKPVLMKPVGNDGYICVIMPMRLDPK
;
A
#
# COMPACT_ATOMS: atom_id res chain seq x y z
N GLY A 1 3.04 -23.96 5.72
CA GLY A 1 3.19 -23.86 4.27
C GLY A 1 2.44 -22.66 3.74
N ILE A 2 2.90 -22.09 2.63
CA ILE A 2 2.36 -20.86 2.04
C ILE A 2 1.53 -21.23 0.80
N ILE A 3 0.34 -20.65 0.62
CA ILE A 3 -0.48 -20.91 -0.57
C ILE A 3 0.13 -20.16 -1.77
N PRO A 4 0.43 -20.84 -2.89
CA PRO A 4 0.92 -20.16 -4.11
C PRO A 4 -0.06 -19.10 -4.64
N ILE A 5 0.48 -18.01 -5.18
CA ILE A 5 -0.31 -16.93 -5.79
C ILE A 5 -1.30 -17.45 -6.84
N LYS A 6 -0.87 -18.38 -7.70
CA LYS A 6 -1.73 -18.99 -8.72
C LYS A 6 -2.97 -19.67 -8.13
N ALA A 7 -2.85 -20.28 -6.94
CA ALA A 7 -3.97 -20.90 -6.26
C ALA A 7 -4.89 -19.84 -5.63
N MET A 8 -4.33 -18.76 -5.08
CA MET A 8 -5.11 -17.62 -4.58
C MET A 8 -5.92 -16.94 -5.68
N ASP A 9 -5.36 -16.79 -6.89
CA ASP A 9 -6.11 -16.25 -8.03
C ASP A 9 -7.30 -17.14 -8.40
N ARG A 10 -7.10 -18.46 -8.45
CA ARG A 10 -8.19 -19.41 -8.71
C ARG A 10 -9.23 -19.43 -7.61
N LEU A 11 -8.80 -19.31 -6.35
CA LEU A 11 -9.70 -19.18 -5.21
C LEU A 11 -10.55 -17.90 -5.31
N ARG A 12 -9.96 -16.78 -5.71
CA ARG A 12 -10.70 -15.54 -5.95
C ARG A 12 -11.80 -15.74 -7.00
N ASP A 13 -11.47 -16.35 -8.14
CA ASP A 13 -12.45 -16.61 -9.21
C ASP A 13 -13.58 -17.53 -8.72
N MET A 14 -13.24 -18.56 -7.93
CA MET A 14 -14.20 -19.48 -7.31
C MET A 14 -15.15 -18.79 -6.32
N LEU A 15 -14.64 -17.85 -5.52
CA LEU A 15 -15.43 -17.05 -4.58
C LEU A 15 -16.43 -16.11 -5.27
N MET A 16 -16.19 -15.73 -6.52
CA MET A 16 -17.14 -14.91 -7.30
C MET A 16 -18.39 -15.69 -7.72
N SER A 17 -18.31 -17.02 -7.78
CA SER A 17 -19.40 -17.90 -8.22
C SER A 17 -20.08 -18.66 -7.08
N SER A 18 -19.55 -18.59 -5.86
CA SER A 18 -19.97 -19.43 -4.74
C SER A 18 -20.16 -18.61 -3.47
N ALA A 19 -21.29 -18.81 -2.78
CA ALA A 19 -21.59 -18.06 -1.55
C ALA A 19 -20.78 -18.54 -0.33
N ASN A 20 -20.41 -19.83 -0.30
CA ASN A 20 -19.65 -20.44 0.80
C ASN A 20 -18.57 -21.35 0.25
N VAL A 21 -17.39 -21.32 0.87
CA VAL A 21 -16.26 -22.20 0.54
C VAL A 21 -15.75 -22.83 1.84
N ARG A 22 -15.71 -24.16 1.87
CA ARG A 22 -15.06 -24.92 2.94
C ARG A 22 -13.57 -24.97 2.70
N ILE A 23 -12.79 -24.70 3.74
CA ILE A 23 -11.33 -24.71 3.69
C ILE A 23 -10.85 -25.88 4.54
N CYS A 24 -10.08 -26.78 3.94
CA CYS A 24 -9.38 -27.85 4.64
C CYS A 24 -7.88 -27.66 4.45
N LEU A 25 -7.14 -27.60 5.56
CA LEU A 25 -5.68 -27.49 5.56
C LEU A 25 -5.08 -28.81 6.03
N ASP A 26 -4.15 -29.33 5.24
CA ASP A 26 -3.30 -30.46 5.59
C ASP A 26 -1.82 -29.97 5.63
N THR A 27 -0.91 -30.86 5.99
CA THR A 27 0.53 -30.60 6.11
C THR A 27 1.17 -30.06 4.82
N ASP A 28 0.85 -30.63 3.66
CA ASP A 28 1.42 -30.24 2.36
C ASP A 28 0.41 -29.61 1.38
N ARG A 29 -0.86 -29.51 1.77
CA ARG A 29 -1.97 -29.12 0.87
C ARG A 29 -3.00 -28.23 1.54
N ALA A 30 -3.59 -27.36 0.73
CA ALA A 30 -4.83 -26.67 1.04
C ALA A 30 -5.91 -27.09 0.03
N ILE A 31 -7.10 -27.39 0.54
CA ILE A 31 -8.27 -27.76 -0.26
C ILE A 31 -9.35 -26.72 -0.01
N PHE A 32 -9.90 -26.17 -1.09
CA PHE A 32 -11.03 -25.25 -1.08
C PHE A 32 -12.19 -25.92 -1.81
N ASP A 33 -13.35 -26.03 -1.16
CA ASP A 33 -14.51 -26.74 -1.68
C ASP A 33 -15.77 -25.86 -1.62
N ALA A 34 -16.34 -25.55 -2.79
CA ALA A 34 -17.60 -24.82 -2.95
C ALA A 34 -18.80 -25.75 -3.20
N GLY A 35 -18.59 -27.07 -3.23
CA GLY A 35 -19.62 -28.08 -3.48
C GLY A 35 -19.68 -28.54 -4.93
N ASP A 36 -19.73 -27.61 -5.88
CA ASP A 36 -19.70 -27.88 -7.33
C ASP A 36 -18.28 -27.88 -7.91
N ILE A 37 -17.39 -27.09 -7.30
CA ILE A 37 -15.97 -27.01 -7.65
C ILE A 37 -15.08 -27.21 -6.41
N SER A 38 -14.00 -27.96 -6.60
CA SER A 38 -12.95 -28.13 -5.60
C SER A 38 -11.59 -27.75 -6.19
N LEU A 39 -10.86 -26.91 -5.45
CA LEU A 39 -9.50 -26.48 -5.75
C LEU A 39 -8.54 -27.09 -4.74
N VAL A 40 -7.56 -27.86 -5.23
CA VAL A 40 -6.49 -28.43 -4.43
C VAL A 40 -5.17 -27.75 -4.79
N SER A 41 -4.48 -27.23 -3.78
CA SER A 41 -3.20 -26.54 -3.93
C SER A 41 -2.14 -27.18 -3.05
N ARG A 42 -0.95 -27.43 -3.62
CA ARG A 42 0.23 -27.80 -2.82
C ARG A 42 0.77 -26.55 -2.14
N LEU A 43 1.02 -26.64 -0.85
CA LEU A 43 1.66 -25.58 -0.08
C LEU A 43 3.14 -25.47 -0.46
N ILE A 44 3.63 -24.24 -0.54
CA ILE A 44 5.05 -23.94 -0.64
C ILE A 44 5.68 -24.19 0.72
N ASP A 45 6.77 -24.95 0.73
CA ASP A 45 7.58 -25.15 1.92
C ASP A 45 8.46 -23.91 2.16
N GLY A 46 8.52 -23.47 3.42
CA GLY A 46 9.16 -22.23 3.81
C GLY A 46 8.42 -21.49 4.91
N GLU A 47 9.19 -20.72 5.67
CA GLU A 47 8.65 -19.80 6.67
C GLU A 47 8.21 -18.50 6.00
N TYR A 48 6.99 -18.07 6.30
CA TYR A 48 6.55 -16.74 5.91
C TYR A 48 7.29 -15.72 6.79
N PRO A 49 7.79 -14.60 6.24
CA PRO A 49 8.48 -13.60 7.04
C PRO A 49 7.62 -13.12 8.22
N ASP A 50 8.27 -12.85 9.35
CA ASP A 50 7.64 -12.23 10.52
C ASP A 50 7.24 -10.78 10.17
N TYR A 51 6.02 -10.63 9.63
CA TYR A 51 5.51 -9.37 9.14
C TYR A 51 5.16 -8.39 10.28
N GLU A 52 4.93 -8.89 11.50
CA GLU A 52 4.60 -8.03 12.64
C GLU A 52 5.75 -7.06 12.95
N ARG A 53 6.99 -7.51 12.72
CA ARG A 53 8.20 -6.67 12.91
C ARG A 53 8.31 -5.51 11.94
N VAL A 54 7.67 -5.56 10.78
CA VAL A 54 7.71 -4.47 9.80
C VAL A 54 6.60 -3.44 9.99
N ILE A 55 5.61 -3.74 10.84
CA ILE A 55 4.53 -2.80 11.15
C ILE A 55 5.06 -1.78 12.19
N PRO A 56 5.22 -0.50 11.82
CA PRO A 56 5.75 0.50 12.74
C PRO A 56 4.75 0.79 13.85
N SER A 57 5.21 0.71 15.11
CA SER A 57 4.41 1.01 16.30
C SER A 57 4.57 2.44 16.81
N ASP A 58 5.69 3.09 16.49
CA ASP A 58 6.04 4.44 16.93
C ASP A 58 5.93 5.43 15.76
N ASN A 59 4.70 5.87 15.47
CA ASN A 59 4.42 6.88 14.44
C ASN A 59 3.86 8.13 15.10
N HIS A 60 4.68 9.18 15.17
CA HIS A 60 4.34 10.46 15.77
C HIS A 60 3.91 11.53 14.76
N ILE A 61 4.08 11.26 13.45
CA ILE A 61 3.61 12.13 12.37
C ILE A 61 2.41 11.45 11.71
N ARG A 62 1.29 12.17 11.62
CA ARG A 62 0.08 11.67 10.98
C ARG A 62 -0.48 12.72 10.04
N LEU A 63 -0.95 12.28 8.88
CA LEU A 63 -1.79 13.11 8.02
C LEU A 63 -3.07 12.36 7.66
N THR A 64 -4.15 13.11 7.51
CA THR A 64 -5.45 12.62 7.07
C THR A 64 -5.96 13.45 5.91
N MET A 65 -6.44 12.80 4.87
CA MET A 65 -7.05 13.46 3.71
C MET A 65 -7.97 12.51 2.93
N GLU A 66 -8.73 13.05 1.98
CA GLU A 66 -9.57 12.28 1.07
C GLU A 66 -8.75 11.29 0.23
N THR A 67 -9.12 10.01 0.26
CA THR A 67 -8.41 8.93 -0.43
C THR A 67 -8.37 9.14 -1.93
N GLU A 68 -9.52 9.47 -2.55
CA GLU A 68 -9.62 9.71 -3.99
C GLU A 68 -8.81 10.94 -4.44
N LYS A 69 -8.79 11.99 -3.61
CA LYS A 69 -7.99 13.19 -3.87
C LYS A 69 -6.51 12.82 -3.95
N LEU A 70 -5.99 12.13 -2.93
CA LEU A 70 -4.59 11.69 -2.90
C LEU A 70 -4.28 10.73 -4.06
N LEU A 71 -5.15 9.76 -4.34
CA LEU A 71 -4.98 8.83 -5.45
C LEU A 71 -4.89 9.55 -6.80
N SER A 72 -5.71 10.58 -6.99
CA SER A 72 -5.69 11.38 -8.22
C SER A 72 -4.37 12.15 -8.39
N ILE A 73 -3.85 12.74 -7.31
CA ILE A 73 -2.57 13.45 -7.28
C ILE A 73 -1.42 12.47 -7.59
N VAL A 74 -1.37 11.34 -6.88
CA VAL A 74 -0.33 10.31 -7.06
C VAL A 74 -0.32 9.78 -8.48
N ARG A 75 -1.49 9.58 -9.11
CA ARG A 75 -1.57 9.16 -10.52
C ARG A 75 -1.06 10.23 -11.47
N ARG A 76 -1.51 11.48 -11.32
CA ARG A 76 -1.09 12.58 -12.21
C ARG A 76 0.41 12.83 -12.09
N VAL A 77 0.90 13.08 -10.88
CA VAL A 77 2.32 13.38 -10.65
C VAL A 77 3.18 12.16 -10.93
N GLY A 78 2.72 10.96 -10.57
CA GLY A 78 3.42 9.70 -10.84
C GLY A 78 3.67 9.39 -12.31
N THR A 79 2.83 9.88 -13.24
CA THR A 79 3.09 9.75 -14.69
C THR A 79 4.31 10.51 -15.17
N MET A 80 4.78 11.49 -14.39
CA MET A 80 6.01 12.23 -14.68
C MET A 80 7.25 11.60 -14.04
N ALA A 81 7.09 10.55 -13.21
CA ALA A 81 8.22 9.88 -12.56
C ALA A 81 8.97 8.95 -13.52
N ASN A 82 10.22 8.59 -13.16
CA ASN A 82 11.04 7.70 -13.98
C ASN A 82 10.38 6.30 -14.05
N PRO A 83 10.09 5.74 -15.24
CA PRO A 83 9.46 4.43 -15.36
C PRO A 83 10.26 3.28 -14.71
N LYS A 84 11.59 3.40 -14.63
CA LYS A 84 12.47 2.41 -13.99
C LYS A 84 12.49 2.54 -12.47
N MET A 85 12.25 3.74 -11.95
CA MET A 85 12.26 4.06 -10.53
C MET A 85 11.18 5.11 -10.25
N PRO A 86 9.90 4.69 -10.14
CA PRO A 86 8.77 5.61 -10.07
C PRO A 86 8.65 6.22 -8.68
N GLY A 87 9.62 7.03 -8.28
CA GLY A 87 9.69 7.70 -6.99
C GLY A 87 8.86 8.99 -6.98
N LEU A 88 8.09 9.17 -5.91
CA LEU A 88 7.43 10.41 -5.55
C LEU A 88 8.01 10.92 -4.24
N MET A 89 8.38 12.19 -4.20
CA MET A 89 8.71 12.87 -2.97
C MET A 89 7.45 13.53 -2.42
N MET A 90 7.12 13.22 -1.16
CA MET A 90 6.04 13.84 -0.41
C MET A 90 6.66 14.76 0.62
N GLU A 91 6.50 16.07 0.43
CA GLU A 91 6.91 17.10 1.37
C GLU A 91 5.68 17.55 2.17
N ILE A 92 5.73 17.40 3.49
CA ILE A 92 4.66 17.78 4.40
C ILE A 92 5.16 18.93 5.25
N ASN A 93 4.57 20.11 5.04
CA ASN A 93 4.92 21.34 5.73
C ASN A 93 3.66 22.03 6.25
N GLY A 94 3.49 22.11 7.57
CA GLY A 94 2.25 22.57 8.18
C GLY A 94 1.05 21.74 7.67
N ASP A 95 0.01 22.41 7.18
CA ASP A 95 -1.21 21.77 6.65
C ASP A 95 -1.14 21.51 5.13
N ILE A 96 0.05 21.60 4.52
CA ILE A 96 0.25 21.41 3.09
C ILE A 96 1.06 20.14 2.82
N LEU A 97 0.52 19.29 1.94
CA LEU A 97 1.22 18.20 1.29
C LEU A 97 1.56 18.61 -0.13
N LYS A 98 2.85 18.58 -0.47
CA LYS A 98 3.36 18.71 -1.83
C LYS A 98 3.86 17.36 -2.31
N VAL A 99 3.34 16.90 -3.45
CA VAL A 99 3.75 15.64 -4.10
C VAL A 99 4.54 15.98 -5.35
N ILE A 100 5.75 15.45 -5.45
CA ILE A 100 6.74 15.83 -6.48
C ILE A 100 7.24 14.58 -7.21
N ALA A 101 7.27 14.63 -8.53
CA ALA A 101 8.00 13.70 -9.38
C ALA A 101 9.15 14.46 -10.06
N LYS A 102 10.38 13.94 -9.92
CA LYS A 102 11.57 14.47 -10.60
C LYS A 102 12.11 13.46 -11.61
N THR A 103 12.42 13.93 -12.81
CA THR A 103 13.17 13.15 -13.81
C THR A 103 14.22 14.00 -14.49
N ALA A 104 15.34 13.39 -14.86
CA ALA A 104 16.39 14.05 -15.62
C ALA A 104 15.93 14.47 -17.03
N GLU A 105 14.92 13.80 -17.59
CA GLU A 105 14.46 13.99 -18.97
C GLU A 105 13.35 15.05 -19.08
N TYR A 106 12.42 15.12 -18.12
CA TYR A 106 11.22 15.95 -18.21
C TYR A 106 11.14 17.05 -17.13
N GLY A 107 12.15 17.16 -16.25
CA GLY A 107 12.18 18.16 -15.18
C GLY A 107 11.38 17.75 -13.94
N GLU A 108 10.77 18.74 -13.30
CA GLU A 108 9.99 18.58 -12.06
C GLU A 108 8.50 18.83 -12.33
N GLY A 109 7.66 17.88 -11.89
CA GLY A 109 6.22 18.07 -11.79
C GLY A 109 5.79 17.96 -10.34
N TYR A 110 4.94 18.87 -9.88
CA TYR A 110 4.41 18.82 -8.52
C TYR A 110 2.95 19.25 -8.44
N GLU A 111 2.30 18.83 -7.37
CA GLU A 111 0.97 19.28 -6.98
C GLU A 111 0.92 19.48 -5.46
N GLU A 112 0.19 20.50 -5.01
CA GLU A 112 0.03 20.84 -3.60
C GLU A 112 -1.43 20.67 -3.17
N THR A 113 -1.63 20.26 -1.93
CA THR A 113 -2.96 20.07 -1.39
C THR A 113 -3.00 20.23 0.13
N GLU A 114 -4.13 20.72 0.63
CA GLU A 114 -4.39 20.79 2.07
C GLU A 114 -4.62 19.40 2.66
N ILE A 115 -4.06 19.19 3.86
CA ILE A 115 -4.16 17.97 4.65
C ILE A 115 -4.44 18.33 6.12
N LYS A 116 -5.02 17.39 6.88
CA LYS A 116 -5.06 17.50 8.34
C LYS A 116 -3.82 16.82 8.92
N LYS A 117 -2.91 17.56 9.54
CA LYS A 117 -1.64 17.04 10.05
C LYS A 117 -1.58 17.06 11.58
N GLU A 118 -0.97 16.03 12.15
CA GLU A 118 -0.47 15.98 13.52
C GLU A 118 1.03 15.67 13.52
N GLY A 119 1.79 16.32 14.40
CA GLY A 119 3.24 16.08 14.55
C GLY A 119 4.12 16.96 13.66
N ASP A 120 5.34 16.50 13.40
CA ASP A 120 6.41 17.28 12.77
C ASP A 120 6.37 17.27 11.23
N ASP A 121 7.00 18.28 10.62
CA ASP A 121 7.19 18.34 9.16
C ASP A 121 8.13 17.22 8.71
N ILE A 122 7.88 16.68 7.52
CA ILE A 122 8.68 15.58 6.99
C ILE A 122 8.70 15.56 5.46
N THR A 123 9.84 15.20 4.91
CA THR A 123 9.98 14.85 3.49
C THR A 123 10.31 13.37 3.36
N ILE A 124 9.51 12.64 2.59
CA ILE A 124 9.68 11.20 2.41
C ILE A 124 9.53 10.81 0.94
N GLY A 125 10.38 9.89 0.48
CA GLY A 125 10.28 9.31 -0.85
C GLY A 125 9.47 8.01 -0.83
N LEU A 126 8.48 7.86 -1.69
CA LEU A 126 7.65 6.67 -1.83
C LEU A 126 7.56 6.21 -3.29
N ASN A 127 7.31 4.92 -3.49
CA ASN A 127 7.05 4.38 -4.82
C ASN A 127 5.62 4.74 -5.25
N ALA A 128 5.47 5.42 -6.39
CA ALA A 128 4.19 5.86 -6.94
C ALA A 128 3.22 4.70 -7.21
N ILE A 129 3.74 3.56 -7.66
CA ILE A 129 2.94 2.37 -7.97
C ILE A 129 2.40 1.78 -6.67
N TYR A 130 3.27 1.58 -5.67
CA TYR A 130 2.85 1.03 -4.37
C TYR A 130 1.87 1.94 -3.65
N LEU A 131 2.09 3.25 -3.69
CA LEU A 131 1.17 4.22 -3.11
C LEU A 131 -0.19 4.19 -3.82
N SER A 132 -0.19 4.15 -5.16
CA SER A 132 -1.42 4.03 -5.94
C SER A 132 -2.19 2.75 -5.63
N ASP A 133 -1.50 1.62 -5.50
CA ASP A 133 -2.14 0.33 -5.26
C ASP A 133 -2.67 0.22 -3.82
N ALA A 134 -1.95 0.77 -2.85
CA ALA A 134 -2.43 0.90 -1.48
C ALA A 134 -3.71 1.74 -1.40
N LEU A 135 -3.75 2.89 -2.06
CA LEU A 135 -4.91 3.79 -2.08
C LEU A 135 -6.11 3.15 -2.80
N LYS A 136 -5.92 2.42 -3.90
CA LYS A 136 -7.01 1.70 -4.60
C LYS A 136 -7.66 0.63 -3.71
N ALA A 137 -6.89 0.01 -2.82
CA ALA A 137 -7.39 -1.00 -1.89
C ALA A 137 -8.10 -0.39 -0.66
N ILE A 138 -7.88 0.89 -0.38
CA ILE A 138 -8.57 1.64 0.68
C ILE A 138 -9.91 2.13 0.13
N HIS A 139 -10.97 1.35 0.34
CA HIS A 139 -12.34 1.67 -0.10
C HIS A 139 -13.08 2.57 0.91
N LYS A 140 -12.47 3.68 1.35
CA LYS A 140 -13.03 4.63 2.32
C LYS A 140 -12.73 6.07 1.94
N ASP A 141 -13.57 6.97 2.44
CA ASP A 141 -13.55 8.40 2.09
C ASP A 141 -12.22 9.07 2.46
N GLU A 142 -11.72 8.82 3.68
CA GLU A 142 -10.45 9.37 4.16
C GLU A 142 -9.42 8.27 4.45
N VAL A 143 -8.15 8.58 4.16
CA VAL A 143 -6.98 7.78 4.49
C VAL A 143 -6.16 8.49 5.56
N MET A 144 -5.69 7.73 6.55
CA MET A 144 -4.70 8.15 7.53
C MET A 144 -3.35 7.55 7.15
N ILE A 145 -2.34 8.40 7.02
CA ILE A 145 -0.95 8.01 6.78
C ILE A 145 -0.15 8.35 8.04
N SER A 146 0.54 7.36 8.58
CA SER A 146 1.34 7.44 9.80
C SER A 146 2.80 7.18 9.49
N MET A 147 3.68 8.03 10.02
CA MET A 147 5.12 8.01 9.77
C MET A 147 5.89 8.41 11.03
N SER A 148 7.21 8.27 10.96
CA SER A 148 8.12 8.72 12.02
C SER A 148 9.42 9.28 11.49
N ASP A 149 10.03 8.65 10.49
CA ASP A 149 11.31 9.08 9.92
C ASP A 149 11.30 8.84 8.40
N PRO A 150 12.00 9.65 7.58
CA PRO A 150 12.08 9.47 6.14
C PRO A 150 12.55 8.09 5.67
N LEU A 151 13.26 7.33 6.51
CA LEU A 151 13.77 5.99 6.19
C LEU A 151 12.98 4.85 6.84
N LYS A 152 11.97 5.15 7.66
CA LYS A 152 11.14 4.15 8.31
C LYS A 152 9.88 3.80 7.49
N PRO A 153 9.32 2.59 7.66
CA PRO A 153 8.10 2.20 6.97
C PRO A 153 6.96 3.20 7.21
N VAL A 154 6.18 3.46 6.16
CA VAL A 154 4.97 4.26 6.21
C VAL A 154 3.78 3.34 6.38
N LEU A 155 2.88 3.69 7.29
CA LEU A 155 1.66 2.94 7.55
C LEU A 155 0.45 3.72 7.02
N MET A 156 -0.41 3.04 6.27
CA MET A 156 -1.63 3.61 5.72
C MET A 156 -2.84 2.80 6.16
N LYS A 157 -3.88 3.48 6.62
CA LYS A 157 -5.15 2.87 7.05
C LYS A 157 -6.35 3.73 6.63
N PRO A 158 -7.50 3.12 6.31
CA PRO A 158 -8.76 3.85 6.25
C PRO A 158 -9.09 4.49 7.61
N VAL A 159 -9.59 5.72 7.59
CA VAL A 159 -10.14 6.33 8.82
C VAL A 159 -11.36 5.52 9.28
N GLY A 160 -11.39 5.19 10.57
CA GLY A 160 -12.50 4.46 11.19
C GLY A 160 -12.55 2.95 10.90
N ASN A 161 -11.48 2.35 10.38
CA ASN A 161 -11.39 0.90 10.20
C ASN A 161 -9.97 0.37 10.49
N ASP A 162 -9.83 -0.37 11.60
CA ASP A 162 -8.55 -0.98 12.01
C ASP A 162 -8.28 -2.35 11.39
N GLY A 163 -9.24 -2.94 10.67
CA GLY A 163 -9.12 -4.25 10.04
C GLY A 163 -8.30 -4.26 8.75
N TYR A 164 -7.84 -3.10 8.28
CA TYR A 164 -6.99 -2.99 7.11
C TYR A 164 -5.76 -2.14 7.43
N ILE A 165 -4.58 -2.66 7.08
CA ILE A 165 -3.30 -1.97 7.22
C ILE A 165 -2.50 -2.19 5.94
N CYS A 166 -1.94 -1.13 5.40
CA CYS A 166 -0.94 -1.19 4.35
C CYS A 166 0.37 -0.60 4.86
N VAL A 167 1.48 -1.27 4.57
CA VAL A 167 2.83 -0.81 4.93
C VAL A 167 3.62 -0.61 3.64
N ILE A 168 4.20 0.58 3.47
CA ILE A 168 5.02 0.93 2.31
C ILE A 168 6.42 1.29 2.79
N MET A 169 7.43 0.69 2.17
CA MET A 169 8.83 1.03 2.44
C MET A 169 9.22 2.32 1.71
N PRO A 170 9.93 3.25 2.37
CA PRO A 170 10.41 4.45 1.72
C PRO A 170 11.53 4.16 0.72
N MET A 171 11.64 5.05 -0.25
CA MET A 171 12.71 5.10 -1.23
C MET A 171 13.64 6.26 -0.89
N ARG A 172 14.95 6.03 -1.04
CA ARG A 172 15.91 7.14 -1.07
C ARG A 172 15.77 7.86 -2.40
N LEU A 173 15.28 9.09 -2.34
CA LEU A 173 15.22 10.00 -3.47
C LEU A 173 16.20 11.14 -3.21
N ASP A 174 17.02 11.45 -4.21
CA ASP A 174 17.94 12.57 -4.10
C ASP A 174 17.15 13.90 -4.15
N PRO A 175 17.39 14.83 -3.22
CA PRO A 175 16.70 16.12 -3.20
C PRO A 175 17.19 17.12 -4.25
N LYS A 176 18.35 16.86 -4.87
CA LYS A 176 19.03 17.78 -5.81
C LYS A 176 18.33 17.87 -7.16
#